data_AF-A0AAU7XC52-F1
#
_entry.id   AF-A0AAU7XC52-F1
#
_cell.length_a   1.000
_cell.length_b   1.000
_cell.length_c   1.000
_cell.angle_alpha   90.00
_cell.angle_beta   90.00
_cell.angle_gamma   90.00
#
_symmetry.space_group_name_H-M   'P 1'
#
loop_
_entity.id
_entity.type
_entity.pdbx_description
1 polymer ?
#
loop_
_entity_poly.entity_id
_entity_poly.type
_entity_poly.pdbx_seq_one_letter_code
_entity_poly.pdbx_strand_id
1 'polypeptide(L)'
;MSQSALPYPWSWWTLNLPDNVQSIAPMTNWGQITQVSYQGNPAIEKRVTEQVASFGKQLGIISEAVLTIARRLDGVEHEPEIQRLIELARQVDKVKAESRQEVEARMLEEMSFVAELDEGEAEMLVSRLAKVINEVRRKKKRVAVKP
;
A
#
# COMPACT_ATOMS: atom_id res chain seq x y z
N MET A 1 -46.02 -28.36 5.65
CA MET A 1 -44.80 -28.91 5.03
C MET A 1 -44.24 -27.80 4.14
N SER A 2 -43.32 -26.94 4.63
CA SER A 2 -41.85 -27.09 4.57
C SER A 2 -41.37 -27.46 3.15
N GLN A 3 -40.58 -26.67 2.42
CA GLN A 3 -39.35 -26.00 2.83
C GLN A 3 -39.14 -24.62 2.15
N SER A 4 -38.38 -23.79 2.87
CA SER A 4 -37.91 -22.43 2.62
C SER A 4 -36.86 -22.32 1.50
N ALA A 5 -37.08 -21.41 0.54
CA ALA A 5 -36.03 -20.88 -0.32
C ALA A 5 -35.30 -19.74 0.42
N LEU A 6 -34.05 -19.97 0.83
CA LEU A 6 -33.18 -18.92 1.36
C LEU A 6 -32.59 -18.12 0.19
N PRO A 7 -32.64 -16.78 0.20
CA PRO A 7 -32.00 -15.95 -0.82
C PRO A 7 -30.48 -15.93 -0.60
N TYR A 8 -29.72 -16.20 -1.65
CA TYR A 8 -28.26 -16.22 -1.64
C TYR A 8 -27.66 -14.90 -1.10
N PRO A 9 -26.71 -14.93 -0.14
CA PRO A 9 -26.30 -13.72 0.59
C PRO A 9 -25.18 -12.89 -0.07
N TRP A 10 -24.93 -13.02 -1.38
CA TRP A 10 -23.69 -12.49 -2.01
C TRP A 10 -23.92 -11.34 -3.02
N SER A 11 -25.03 -10.60 -2.92
CA SER A 11 -25.41 -9.51 -3.83
C SER A 11 -24.96 -8.10 -3.36
N TRP A 12 -23.67 -7.90 -3.06
CA TRP A 12 -23.13 -6.60 -2.61
C TRP A 12 -22.07 -5.99 -3.55
N TRP A 13 -21.91 -6.52 -4.76
CA TRP A 13 -20.81 -6.17 -5.69
C TRP A 13 -21.26 -5.63 -7.05
N THR A 14 -22.50 -5.16 -7.20
CA THR A 14 -22.89 -4.35 -8.39
C THR A 14 -22.31 -2.94 -8.28
N LEU A 15 -21.00 -2.81 -8.49
CA LEU A 15 -20.34 -1.51 -8.70
C LEU A 15 -20.69 -0.98 -10.10
N ASN A 16 -21.75 -0.19 -10.18
CA ASN A 16 -21.91 0.84 -11.20
C ASN A 16 -21.03 2.02 -10.77
N LEU A 17 -19.84 2.17 -11.36
CA LEU A 17 -18.98 3.34 -11.15
C LEU A 17 -19.24 4.35 -12.27
N PRO A 18 -19.89 5.50 -12.00
CA PRO A 18 -19.84 6.61 -12.94
C PRO A 18 -18.44 7.22 -12.90
N ASP A 19 -17.96 7.62 -14.07
CA ASP A 19 -16.67 8.26 -14.34
C ASP A 19 -16.53 9.54 -13.49
N ASN A 20 -15.89 9.44 -12.33
CA ASN A 20 -15.68 10.54 -11.40
C ASN A 20 -14.19 10.84 -11.26
N VAL A 21 -13.65 11.55 -12.25
CA VAL A 21 -12.33 12.17 -12.17
C VAL A 21 -12.39 13.26 -11.07
N GLN A 22 -12.03 12.91 -9.84
CA GLN A 22 -11.94 13.85 -8.72
C GLN A 22 -10.47 14.20 -8.45
N SER A 23 -10.13 15.49 -8.62
CA SER A 23 -8.86 16.06 -8.19
C SER A 23 -8.76 16.00 -6.66
N ILE A 24 -7.79 15.22 -6.17
CA ILE A 24 -7.62 14.88 -4.76
C ILE A 24 -6.84 16.01 -4.06
N ALA A 25 -7.51 16.84 -3.27
CA ALA A 25 -6.85 17.77 -2.35
C ALA A 25 -6.09 16.98 -1.24
N PRO A 26 -4.94 17.46 -0.73
CA PRO A 26 -3.96 16.69 0.06
C PRO A 26 -4.43 16.21 1.46
N MET A 27 -5.72 16.28 1.78
CA MET A 27 -6.32 15.84 3.05
C MET A 27 -7.40 14.77 2.86
N THR A 28 -7.20 13.81 1.95
CA THR A 28 -8.10 12.64 1.86
C THR A 28 -7.57 11.50 2.73
N ASN A 29 -8.31 11.24 3.79
CA ASN A 29 -8.08 10.26 4.85
C ASN A 29 -8.14 8.80 4.35
N TRP A 30 -7.11 8.34 3.65
CA TRP A 30 -6.96 6.91 3.32
C TRP A 30 -6.80 5.99 4.54
N GLY A 31 -6.61 6.57 5.73
CA GLY A 31 -6.70 5.89 7.03
C GLY A 31 -8.11 5.80 7.64
N GLN A 32 -9.14 6.40 7.04
CA GLN A 32 -10.53 6.36 7.55
C GLN A 32 -11.51 5.55 6.69
N ILE A 33 -11.10 5.04 5.52
CA ILE A 33 -12.01 4.28 4.63
C ILE A 33 -12.16 2.81 5.08
N THR A 34 -11.41 2.38 6.08
CA THR A 34 -11.69 1.15 6.82
C THR A 34 -12.50 1.45 8.08
N GLN A 35 -13.68 2.02 7.90
CA GLN A 35 -14.76 1.77 8.86
C GLN A 35 -15.30 0.34 8.67
N VAL A 36 -14.41 -0.66 8.72
CA VAL A 36 -14.80 -1.96 9.26
C VAL A 36 -14.73 -1.75 10.77
N SER A 37 -15.82 -1.22 11.33
CA SER A 37 -15.95 -0.82 12.74
C SER A 37 -15.51 -1.96 13.66
N TYR A 38 -14.25 -1.93 14.10
CA TYR A 38 -13.83 -2.69 15.27
C TYR A 38 -14.24 -1.85 16.48
N GLN A 39 -15.54 -1.90 16.79
CA GLN A 39 -16.15 -1.25 17.96
C GLN A 39 -15.89 0.26 18.12
N GLY A 40 -15.58 0.99 17.03
CA GLY A 40 -15.57 2.45 17.00
C GLY A 40 -14.52 3.14 17.89
N ASN A 41 -13.38 2.51 18.20
CA ASN A 41 -12.29 3.14 18.97
C ASN A 41 -11.08 3.51 18.07
N PRO A 42 -10.93 4.80 17.68
CA PRO A 42 -9.83 5.25 16.81
C PRO A 42 -8.43 5.01 17.37
N ALA A 43 -8.27 4.94 18.70
CA ALA A 43 -6.97 4.69 19.31
C ALA A 43 -6.49 3.24 19.08
N ILE A 44 -7.43 2.29 18.95
CA ILE A 44 -7.12 0.90 18.62
C ILE A 44 -6.76 0.79 17.13
N GLU A 45 -7.52 1.44 16.24
CA GLU A 45 -7.26 1.42 14.80
C GLU A 45 -5.89 2.01 14.45
N LYS A 46 -5.52 3.14 15.07
CA LYS A 46 -4.19 3.72 14.94
C LYS A 46 -3.11 2.73 15.39
N ARG A 47 -3.33 2.07 16.53
CA ARG A 47 -2.39 1.07 17.06
C ARG A 47 -2.23 -0.12 16.12
N VAL A 48 -3.32 -0.63 15.54
CA VAL A 48 -3.28 -1.74 14.57
C VAL A 48 -2.53 -1.33 13.32
N THR A 49 -2.80 -0.14 12.79
CA THR A 49 -2.14 0.39 11.58
C THR A 49 -0.64 0.58 11.81
N GLU A 50 -0.25 1.12 12.96
CA GLU A 50 1.15 1.39 13.32
C GLU A 50 1.93 0.12 13.68
N GLN A 51 1.31 -0.81 14.41
CA GLN A 51 2.01 -1.96 15.00
C GLN A 51 1.89 -3.25 14.19
N VAL A 52 0.85 -3.41 13.39
CA VAL A 52 0.60 -4.65 12.63
C VAL A 52 0.91 -4.44 11.15
N ALA A 53 0.06 -3.69 10.47
CA ALA A 53 0.20 -3.40 9.05
C ALA A 53 -0.78 -2.30 8.63
N SER A 54 -0.34 -1.40 7.75
CA SER A 54 -1.27 -0.52 7.04
C SER A 54 -2.25 -1.32 6.20
N PHE A 55 -3.42 -0.75 5.90
CA PHE A 55 -4.44 -1.42 5.07
C PHE A 55 -3.89 -1.87 3.71
N GLY A 56 -3.09 -1.04 3.04
CA GLY A 56 -2.43 -1.43 1.79
C GLY A 56 -1.49 -2.62 1.95
N LYS A 57 -0.79 -2.74 3.09
CA LYS A 57 0.05 -3.91 3.40
C LYS A 57 -0.79 -5.15 3.69
N GLN A 58 -1.92 -5.01 4.41
CA GLN A 58 -2.85 -6.12 4.66
C GLN A 58 -3.43 -6.66 3.35
N LEU A 59 -3.91 -5.79 2.46
CA LEU A 59 -4.42 -6.17 1.14
C LEU A 59 -3.34 -6.81 0.26
N GLY A 60 -2.10 -6.31 0.32
CA GLY A 60 -0.97 -6.91 -0.39
C GLY A 60 -0.72 -8.36 0.06
N ILE A 61 -0.70 -8.61 1.37
CA ILE A 61 -0.52 -9.97 1.94
C ILE A 61 -1.66 -10.90 1.50
N ILE A 62 -2.91 -10.45 1.57
CA ILE A 62 -4.06 -11.26 1.15
C ILE A 62 -4.00 -11.55 -0.35
N SER A 63 -3.69 -10.56 -1.17
CA SER A 63 -3.57 -10.74 -2.63
C SER A 63 -2.47 -11.74 -2.98
N GLU A 64 -1.32 -11.64 -2.33
CA GLU A 64 -0.22 -12.59 -2.49
C GLU A 64 -0.61 -14.02 -2.06
N ALA A 65 -1.30 -14.16 -0.93
CA ALA A 65 -1.77 -15.45 -0.44
C ALA A 65 -2.78 -16.09 -1.40
N VAL A 66 -3.77 -15.33 -1.89
CA VAL A 66 -4.77 -15.81 -2.85
C VAL A 66 -4.10 -16.24 -4.16
N LEU A 67 -3.22 -15.40 -4.71
CA LEU A 67 -2.50 -15.74 -5.96
C LEU A 67 -1.59 -16.96 -5.76
N THR A 68 -0.97 -17.12 -4.60
CA THR A 68 -0.14 -18.29 -4.27
C THR A 68 -0.97 -19.56 -4.20
N ILE A 69 -2.18 -19.50 -3.61
CA ILE A 69 -3.11 -20.63 -3.57
C ILE A 69 -3.61 -20.94 -4.98
N ALA A 70 -4.02 -19.94 -5.75
CA ALA A 70 -4.52 -20.11 -7.12
C ALA A 70 -3.50 -20.81 -8.03
N ARG A 71 -2.21 -20.45 -7.94
CA ARG A 71 -1.13 -21.11 -8.70
C ARG A 71 -0.94 -22.60 -8.37
N ARG A 72 -1.48 -23.08 -7.25
CA ARG A 72 -1.37 -24.49 -6.82
C ARG A 72 -2.60 -25.31 -7.18
N LEU A 73 -3.64 -24.67 -7.72
CA LEU A 73 -4.89 -25.32 -8.12
C LEU A 73 -4.97 -25.32 -9.64
N ASP A 74 -5.08 -26.49 -10.26
CA ASP A 74 -5.15 -26.60 -11.71
C ASP A 74 -6.43 -25.96 -12.27
N GLY A 75 -6.28 -25.11 -13.29
CA GLY A 75 -7.37 -24.52 -14.06
C GLY A 75 -7.93 -23.21 -13.47
N VAL A 76 -7.60 -22.88 -12.22
CA VAL A 76 -8.10 -21.68 -11.52
C VAL A 76 -7.42 -20.41 -12.03
N GLU A 77 -6.26 -20.52 -12.67
CA GLU A 77 -5.55 -19.40 -13.28
C GLU A 77 -6.33 -18.74 -14.42
N HIS A 78 -7.28 -19.45 -15.05
CA HIS A 78 -8.12 -18.90 -16.12
C HIS A 78 -9.40 -18.23 -15.61
N GLU A 79 -9.69 -18.32 -14.31
CA GLU A 79 -10.88 -17.71 -13.73
C GLU A 79 -10.80 -16.17 -13.79
N PRO A 80 -11.88 -15.49 -14.18
CA PRO A 80 -11.86 -14.05 -14.44
C PRO A 80 -11.51 -13.23 -13.19
N GLU A 81 -11.87 -13.69 -11.99
CA GLU A 81 -11.53 -13.03 -10.72
C GLU A 81 -10.03 -13.11 -10.43
N ILE A 82 -9.39 -14.24 -10.73
CA ILE A 82 -7.95 -14.44 -10.55
C ILE A 82 -7.18 -13.59 -11.57
N GLN A 83 -7.62 -13.57 -12.83
CA GLN A 83 -7.05 -12.70 -13.85
C GLN A 83 -7.17 -11.22 -13.46
N ARG A 84 -8.32 -10.81 -12.93
CA ARG A 84 -8.52 -9.45 -12.41
C ARG A 84 -7.57 -9.14 -11.25
N LEU A 85 -7.37 -10.07 -10.33
CA LEU A 85 -6.46 -9.89 -9.20
C LEU A 85 -4.99 -9.79 -9.66
N ILE A 86 -4.58 -10.61 -10.63
CA ILE A 86 -3.25 -10.53 -11.25
C ILE A 86 -3.03 -9.15 -11.87
N GLU A 87 -3.99 -8.67 -12.66
CA GLU A 87 -3.90 -7.38 -13.32
C GLU A 87 -3.86 -6.22 -12.31
N LEU A 88 -4.70 -6.26 -11.27
CA LEU A 88 -4.65 -5.27 -10.19
C LEU A 88 -3.30 -5.26 -9.46
N ALA A 89 -2.74 -6.43 -9.15
CA ALA A 89 -1.44 -6.54 -8.53
C ALA A 89 -0.35 -5.91 -9.42
N ARG A 90 -0.39 -6.19 -10.73
CA ARG A 90 0.54 -5.62 -11.72
C ARG A 90 0.43 -4.10 -11.81
N GLN A 91 -0.78 -3.54 -11.81
CA GLN A 91 -0.99 -2.09 -11.82
C GLN A 91 -0.44 -1.42 -10.56
N VAL A 92 -0.69 -2.02 -9.39
CA VAL A 92 -0.15 -1.52 -8.11
C VAL A 92 1.38 -1.51 -8.14
N ASP A 93 2.01 -2.56 -8.65
CA ASP A 93 3.47 -2.63 -8.73
C ASP A 93 4.05 -1.62 -9.71
N LYS A 94 3.38 -1.40 -10.84
CA LYS A 94 3.74 -0.34 -11.79
C LYS A 94 3.72 1.04 -11.13
N VAL A 95 2.62 1.41 -10.48
CA VAL A 95 2.50 2.70 -9.78
C VAL A 95 3.57 2.84 -8.69
N LYS A 96 3.84 1.79 -7.91
CA LYS A 96 4.92 1.80 -6.90
C LYS A 96 6.32 1.98 -7.50
N ALA A 97 6.54 1.50 -8.72
CA ALA A 97 7.82 1.68 -9.41
C ALA A 97 7.96 3.13 -9.91
N GLU A 98 6.92 3.63 -10.59
CA GLU A 98 6.85 5.01 -11.10
C GLU A 98 7.01 6.03 -9.97
N SER A 99 6.23 5.90 -8.88
CA SER A 99 6.35 6.82 -7.74
C SER A 99 7.73 6.78 -7.07
N ARG A 100 8.43 5.64 -7.09
CA ARG A 100 9.81 5.57 -6.56
C ARG A 100 10.78 6.35 -7.42
N GLN A 101 10.66 6.22 -8.74
CA GLN A 101 11.49 6.96 -9.70
C GLN A 101 11.22 8.47 -9.61
N GLU A 102 9.96 8.88 -9.46
CA GLU A 102 9.59 10.30 -9.31
C GLU A 102 10.16 10.91 -8.03
N VAL A 103 10.09 10.20 -6.90
CA VAL A 103 10.66 10.67 -5.63
C VAL A 103 12.18 10.81 -5.73
N GLU A 104 12.86 9.84 -6.35
CA GLU A 104 14.30 9.90 -6.57
C GLU A 104 14.69 11.05 -7.49
N ALA A 105 14.00 11.22 -8.62
CA ALA A 105 14.26 12.29 -9.57
C ALA A 105 14.07 13.68 -8.92
N ARG A 106 12.97 13.88 -8.19
CA ARG A 106 12.71 15.12 -7.46
C ARG A 106 13.79 15.41 -6.42
N MET A 107 14.22 14.40 -5.69
CA MET A 107 15.25 14.57 -4.68
C MET A 107 16.60 14.96 -5.30
N LEU A 108 16.95 14.37 -6.44
CA LEU A 108 18.16 14.75 -7.18
C LEU A 108 18.09 16.18 -7.71
N GLU A 109 16.95 16.57 -8.30
CA GLU A 109 16.72 17.92 -8.80
C GLU A 109 16.83 18.97 -7.67
N GLU A 110 16.16 18.74 -6.55
CA GLU A 110 16.23 19.62 -5.38
C GLU A 110 17.66 19.70 -4.81
N MET A 111 18.38 18.58 -4.76
CA MET A 111 19.78 18.57 -4.32
C MET A 111 20.72 19.30 -5.28
N SER A 112 20.53 19.16 -6.60
CA SER A 112 21.31 19.91 -7.58
C SER A 112 21.08 21.41 -7.46
N PHE A 113 19.82 21.82 -7.26
CA PHE A 113 19.48 23.24 -7.06
C PHE A 113 20.16 23.83 -5.82
N VAL A 114 20.19 23.09 -4.70
CA VAL A 114 20.91 23.54 -3.51
C VAL A 114 22.42 23.62 -3.76
N ALA A 115 23.00 22.64 -4.44
CA ALA A 115 24.44 22.63 -4.75
C ALA A 115 24.87 23.80 -5.67
N GLU A 116 23.99 24.23 -6.58
CA GLU A 116 24.23 25.41 -7.42
C GLU A 116 24.19 26.72 -6.61
N LEU A 117 23.42 26.79 -5.54
CA LEU A 117 23.30 27.96 -4.68
C LEU A 117 24.41 28.03 -3.61
N ASP A 118 24.67 26.91 -2.92
CA ASP A 118 25.65 26.79 -1.85
C ASP A 118 26.15 25.34 -1.75
N GLU A 119 27.39 25.11 -2.20
CA GLU A 119 28.04 23.81 -2.14
C GLU A 119 28.21 23.29 -0.69
N GLY A 120 28.48 24.19 0.25
CA GLY A 120 28.64 23.83 1.67
C GLY A 120 27.32 23.39 2.31
N GLU A 121 26.22 24.02 1.96
CA GLU A 121 24.89 23.58 2.41
C GLU A 121 24.51 22.21 1.80
N ALA A 122 24.82 21.99 0.53
CA ALA A 122 24.61 20.70 -0.13
C ALA A 122 25.42 19.56 0.54
N GLU A 123 26.69 19.79 0.87
CA GLU A 123 27.52 18.82 1.60
C GLU A 123 26.95 18.49 2.99
N MET A 124 26.43 19.49 3.70
CA MET A 124 25.75 19.27 4.98
C MET A 124 24.50 18.40 4.82
N LEU A 125 23.69 18.63 3.79
CA LEU A 125 22.50 17.83 3.52
C LEU A 125 22.86 16.37 3.20
N VAL A 126 23.86 16.14 2.34
CA VAL A 126 24.37 14.79 2.04
C VAL A 126 24.84 14.09 3.32
N SER A 127 25.58 14.80 4.17
CA SER A 127 26.06 14.26 5.45
C SER A 127 24.92 13.91 6.41
N ARG A 128 23.85 14.71 6.46
CA ARG A 128 22.64 14.41 7.25
C ARG A 128 21.91 13.19 6.71
N LEU A 129 21.73 13.09 5.38
CA LEU A 129 21.12 11.94 4.73
C LEU A 129 21.90 10.64 5.01
N ALA A 130 23.23 10.68 4.92
CA ALA A 130 24.08 9.53 5.24
C ALA A 130 23.90 9.05 6.70
N LYS A 131 23.73 9.97 7.66
CA LYS A 131 23.42 9.63 9.05
C LYS A 131 22.06 8.94 9.17
N VAL A 132 21.02 9.50 8.55
CA VAL A 132 19.66 8.92 8.54
C VAL A 132 19.67 7.51 7.94
N ILE A 133 20.35 7.31 6.81
CA ILE A 133 20.48 5.99 6.17
C ILE A 133 21.14 4.98 7.12
N ASN A 134 22.20 5.37 7.81
CA ASN A 134 22.89 4.52 8.78
C ASN A 134 21.99 4.16 9.98
N GLU A 135 21.19 5.10 10.49
CA GLU A 135 20.23 4.84 11.57
C GLU A 135 19.14 3.86 11.14
N VAL A 136 18.56 4.06 9.95
CA VAL A 136 17.55 3.15 9.39
C VAL A 136 18.14 1.75 9.22
N ARG A 137 19.37 1.63 8.69
CA ARG A 137 20.08 0.36 8.55
C ARG A 137 20.28 -0.35 9.90
N ARG A 138 20.68 0.39 10.94
CA ARG A 138 20.83 -0.14 12.31
C ARG A 138 19.49 -0.62 12.89
N LYS A 139 18.41 0.14 12.72
CA LYS A 139 17.07 -0.25 13.16
C LYS A 139 16.61 -1.54 12.47
N LYS A 140 16.78 -1.66 11.15
CA LYS A 140 16.45 -2.90 10.41
C LYS A 140 17.20 -4.12 10.94
N LYS A 141 18.51 -4.00 11.22
CA LYS A 141 19.30 -5.09 11.81
C LYS A 141 18.78 -5.51 13.19
N ARG A 142 18.34 -4.57 14.03
CA ARG A 142 17.79 -4.89 15.37
C ARG A 142 16.46 -5.63 15.30
N VAL A 143 15.60 -5.27 14.33
CA VAL A 143 14.30 -5.94 14.14
C VAL A 143 14.49 -7.37 13.60
N ALA A 144 15.46 -7.59 12.73
CA ALA A 144 15.76 -8.92 12.17
C ALA A 144 16.38 -9.92 13.17
N VAL A 145 16.86 -9.46 14.33
CA VAL A 145 17.53 -10.30 15.35
C VAL A 145 16.57 -10.67 16.50
N LYS A 146 15.37 -10.10 16.55
CA LYS A 146 14.37 -10.46 17.57
C LYS A 146 13.60 -11.72 17.10
N PRO A 147 13.69 -12.86 17.81
CA PRO A 147 12.95 -14.07 17.49
C PRO A 147 11.44 -13.90 17.67
#